data_AF-A0A4R3AC53-F1
#
_entry.id   AF-A0A4R3AC53-F1
#
_cell.length_a   1.000
_cell.length_b   1.000
_cell.length_c   1.000
_cell.angle_alpha   90.00
_cell.angle_beta   90.00
_cell.angle_gamma   90.00
#
_symmetry.space_group_name_H-M   'P 1'
#
loop_
_entity.id
_entity.type
_entity.pdbx_description
1 polymer ?
#
loop_
_entity_poly.entity_id
_entity_poly.type
_entity_poly.pdbx_seq_one_letter_code
_entity_poly.pdbx_strand_id
1 'polypeptide(L)' 'MQELKTYYNHQHLIEQIARYILKMQKSFRLMNVRLDVALRNITGKSGMKIIEAILAGQRNPVYLSTLVDIRTKKQKKK' A
#
# COMPACT_ATOMS: atom_id res chain seq x y z
N MET A 1 -21.58 -16.54 -23.13
CA MET A 1 -22.07 -15.32 -22.43
C MET A 1 -21.53 -15.18 -20.99
N GLN A 2 -21.43 -16.25 -20.18
CA GLN A 2 -20.90 -16.15 -18.81
C GLN A 2 -19.40 -15.79 -18.75
N GLU A 3 -18.57 -16.36 -19.62
CA GLU A 3 -17.12 -16.11 -19.63
C GLU A 3 -16.76 -14.64 -19.90
N LEU A 4 -17.44 -13.99 -20.84
CA LEU A 4 -17.24 -12.56 -21.15
C LEU A 4 -17.59 -11.66 -19.96
N LYS A 5 -18.66 -11.99 -19.22
CA LYS A 5 -19.06 -11.26 -18.01
C LYS A 5 -18.04 -11.41 -16.89
N THR A 6 -17.51 -12.62 -16.69
CA THR A 6 -16.45 -12.89 -15.70
C THR A 6 -15.19 -12.08 -16.01
N TYR A 7 -14.77 -12.07 -17.28
CA TYR A 7 -13.60 -11.28 -17.70
C TYR A 7 -13.80 -9.78 -17.48
N TYR A 8 -14.95 -9.24 -17.89
CA TYR A 8 -15.28 -7.83 -17.69
C TYR A 8 -15.27 -7.42 -16.22
N ASN A 9 -15.88 -8.24 -15.35
CA ASN A 9 -15.90 -7.99 -13.91
C ASN A 9 -14.50 -8.04 -13.30
N HIS A 10 -13.65 -8.96 -13.75
CA HIS A 10 -12.26 -9.06 -13.30
C HIS A 10 -11.46 -7.81 -13.65
N GLN A 11 -11.57 -7.31 -14.89
CA GLN A 11 -10.92 -6.07 -15.32
C GLN A 11 -11.42 -4.87 -14.50
N HIS A 12 -12.74 -4.77 -14.31
CA HIS A 12 -13.31 -3.71 -13.48
C HIS A 12 -12.79 -3.76 -12.04
N LEU A 13 -12.65 -4.96 -11.45
CA LEU A 13 -12.11 -5.14 -10.10
C LEU A 13 -10.64 -4.70 -10.01
N ILE A 14 -9.80 -5.05 -10.99
CA ILE A 14 -8.40 -4.61 -11.05
C ILE A 14 -8.33 -3.08 -11.05
N GLU A 15 -9.14 -2.42 -11.87
CA GLU A 15 -9.16 -0.96 -11.92
C GLU A 15 -9.62 -0.34 -10.58
N GLN A 16 -10.65 -0.91 -9.94
CA GLN A 16 -11.09 -0.43 -8.63
C GLN A 16 -9.98 -0.57 -7.59
N ILE A 17 -9.29 -1.71 -7.55
CA ILE A 17 -8.16 -1.95 -6.65
C ILE A 17 -7.08 -0.88 -6.87
N ALA A 18 -6.70 -0.61 -8.12
CA ALA A 18 -5.73 0.42 -8.44
C ALA A 18 -6.17 1.82 -7.94
N ARG A 19 -7.45 2.17 -8.12
CA ARG A 19 -8.02 3.43 -7.59
C ARG A 19 -7.94 3.51 -6.07
N TYR A 20 -8.24 2.43 -5.35
CA TYR A 20 -8.17 2.41 -3.88
C TYR A 20 -6.73 2.53 -3.37
N ILE A 21 -5.77 1.86 -4.01
CA ILE A 21 -4.34 1.98 -3.69
C ILE A 21 -3.89 3.45 -3.78
N LEU A 22 -4.28 4.17 -4.84
CA LEU A 22 -3.96 5.60 -4.99
C LEU A 22 -4.62 6.47 -3.91
N LYS A 23 -5.89 6.19 -3.57
CA LYS A 23 -6.58 6.89 -2.48
C LYS A 23 -5.89 6.68 -1.14
N MET A 24 -5.44 5.47 -0.83
CA MET A 24 -4.68 5.17 0.38
C MET A 24 -3.36 5.93 0.43
N GLN A 25 -2.59 5.96 -0.66
CA GLN A 25 -1.35 6.74 -0.75
C GLN A 25 -1.59 8.23 -0.50
N LYS A 26 -2.66 8.79 -1.07
CA LYS A 26 -3.05 10.18 -0.83
C LYS A 26 -3.38 10.42 0.64
N SER A 27 -4.13 9.52 1.28
CA SER A 27 -4.45 9.62 2.71
C SER A 27 -3.20 9.56 3.59
N PHE A 28 -2.26 8.64 3.32
CA PHE A 28 -0.98 8.59 4.03
C PHE A 28 -0.17 9.88 3.88
N ARG A 29 -0.15 10.47 2.67
CA ARG A 29 0.50 11.76 2.44
C ARG A 29 -0.13 12.89 3.25
N LEU A 30 -1.46 12.93 3.37
CA LEU A 30 -2.17 13.90 4.22
C LEU A 30 -1.88 13.70 5.71
N MET A 31 -1.63 12.46 6.14
CA MET A 31 -1.20 12.14 7.50
C MET A 31 0.31 12.34 7.75
N ASN A 32 1.05 12.93 6.79
CA ASN A 32 2.51 13.08 6.81
C ASN A 32 3.29 11.76 6.89
N VAL A 33 2.70 10.64 6.49
CA VAL A 33 3.36 9.34 6.40
C VAL A 33 3.68 9.03 4.93
N ARG A 34 4.95 9.11 4.53
CA ARG A 34 5.39 8.84 3.15
C ARG A 34 5.76 7.36 2.92
N LEU A 35 4.76 6.48 2.90
CA LEU A 35 4.96 5.05 2.64
C LEU A 35 5.42 4.76 1.20
N ASP A 36 5.05 5.62 0.26
CA ASP A 36 5.41 5.58 -1.17
C ASP A 36 6.93 5.70 -1.44
N VAL A 37 7.64 6.34 -0.51
CA VAL A 37 9.10 6.47 -0.56
C VAL A 37 9.80 5.31 0.14
N ALA A 38 9.21 4.80 1.23
CA ALA A 38 9.80 3.74 2.04
C ALA A 38 9.62 2.34 1.42
N LEU A 39 8.47 2.08 0.79
CA LEU A 39 8.08 0.77 0.29
C LEU A 39 8.00 0.73 -1.24
N ARG A 40 8.36 -0.42 -1.80
CA ARG A 40 8.12 -0.72 -3.22
C ARG A 40 6.65 -1.01 -3.52
N ASN A 41 5.93 -1.64 -2.58
CA ASN A 41 4.51 -1.94 -2.71
C ASN A 41 3.79 -1.77 -1.36
N ILE A 42 2.73 -0.96 -1.32
CA ILE A 42 1.92 -0.72 -0.11
C ILE A 42 0.96 -1.86 0.20
N THR A 43 0.57 -2.67 -0.80
CA THR A 43 -0.31 -3.84 -0.62
C THR A 43 0.46 -5.12 -0.33
N GLY A 44 1.80 -5.05 -0.26
CA GLY A 44 2.63 -6.18 0.14
C GLY A 44 2.59 -6.42 1.65
N LYS A 45 3.15 -7.54 2.09
CA LYS A 45 3.19 -7.96 3.51
C LYS A 45 3.65 -6.85 4.47
N SER A 46 4.73 -6.15 4.13
CA SER A 46 5.26 -5.03 4.92
C SER A 46 4.31 -3.84 4.98
N GLY A 47 3.68 -3.50 3.84
CA GLY A 47 2.73 -2.40 3.77
C GLY A 47 1.47 -2.69 4.59
N MET A 48 0.98 -3.93 4.55
CA MET A 48 -0.18 -4.34 5.34
C MET A 48 0.07 -4.25 6.85
N LYS A 49 1.23 -4.72 7.32
CA LYS A 49 1.63 -4.55 8.73
C LYS A 49 1.69 -3.08 9.17
N ILE A 50 2.16 -2.20 8.30
CA ILE A 50 2.22 -0.77 8.59
C ILE A 50 0.81 -0.16 8.64
N ILE A 51 -0.08 -0.55 7.72
CA ILE A 51 -1.46 -0.12 7.72
C ILE A 51 -2.15 -0.57 9.01
N GLU A 52 -1.98 -1.81 9.42
CA GLU A 52 -2.50 -2.34 10.69
C GLU A 52 -1.94 -1.58 11.89
N ALA A 53 -0.65 -1.28 11.92
CA ALA A 53 -0.04 -0.47 12.98
C ALA A 53 -0.63 0.95 13.05
N ILE A 54 -0.83 1.59 11.89
CA ILE A 54 -1.45 2.92 11.81
C ILE A 54 -2.91 2.88 12.30
N LEU A 55 -3.66 1.83 11.93
CA LEU A 55 -5.02 1.61 12.40
C LEU A 55 -5.08 1.36 13.91
N ALA A 56 -4.07 0.69 14.47
CA ALA A 56 -3.91 0.53 15.92
C ALA A 56 -3.46 1.83 16.64
N GLY A 57 -3.34 2.95 15.93
CA GLY A 57 -2.96 4.25 16.48
C GLY A 57 -1.46 4.52 16.51
N GLN A 58 -0.63 3.61 15.99
CA GLN A 58 0.82 3.76 16.01
C GLN A 58 1.30 4.61 14.82
N ARG A 59 1.89 5.77 15.12
CA ARG A 59 2.40 6.73 14.12
C ARG A 59 3.90 7.00 14.23
N ASN A 60 4.58 6.37 15.19
CA ASN A 60 6.02 6.58 15.36
C ASN A 60 6.81 6.09 14.13
N PRO A 61 7.53 6.97 13.41
CA PRO A 61 8.25 6.61 12.19
C PRO A 61 9.34 5.56 12.43
N VAL A 62 9.97 5.56 13.61
CA VAL A 62 10.99 4.56 13.99
C VAL A 62 10.35 3.18 14.07
N TYR A 63 9.21 3.07 14.75
CA TYR A 63 8.46 1.81 14.84
C TYR A 63 7.94 1.35 13.47
N LEU A 64 7.39 2.25 12.66
CA LEU A 64 6.92 1.87 11.33
C LEU A 64 8.07 1.40 10.42
N SER A 65 9.29 1.93 10.62
CA SER A 65 10.47 1.51 9.86
C SER A 65 10.98 0.11 10.21
N THR A 66 10.73 -0.39 11.43
CA THR A 66 11.11 -1.75 11.82
C THR A 66 10.17 -2.80 11.24
N LEU A 67 8.92 -2.43 10.93
CA LEU A 67 7.95 -3.28 10.25
C LEU A 67 8.28 -3.47 8.75
N VAL A 68 9.14 -2.62 8.19
CA VAL A 68 9.56 -2.70 6.79
C VAL A 68 10.61 -3.79 6.60
N ASP A 69 10.23 -4.86 5.91
CA ASP A 69 11.18 -5.89 5.48
C ASP A 69 12.24 -5.30 4.53
N ILE A 70 13.51 -5.66 4.77
CA ILE A 70 14.70 -5.17 4.05
C ILE A 70 14.57 -5.41 2.53
N ARG A 71 13.94 -6.53 2.12
CA ARG A 71 13.72 -6.87 0.71
C ARG A 71 12.67 -5.99 0.01
N THR A 72 11.83 -5.32 0.78
CA THR A 72 10.74 -4.46 0.27
C THR A 72 11.09 -2.98 0.28
N LYS A 73 12.24 -2.62 0.85
CA LYS A 73 12.77 -1.25 0.83
C LYS A 73 13.04 -0.84 -0.61
N LYS A 74 12.48 0.30 -1.00
CA LYS A 74 12.86 0.95 -2.25
C LYS A 74 14.34 1.35 -2.11
N GLN A 75 15.20 0.93 -3.03
CA GLN A 75 16.61 1.34 -2.98
C GLN A 75 16.66 2.86 -2.98
N LYS A 76 17.35 3.45 -1.99
CA LYS A 76 17.68 4.88 -2.04
C LYS A 76 18.62 5.07 -3.22
N LYS A 77 18.13 5.59 -4.34
CA LYS A 77 19.01 6.15 -5.37
C LYS A 77 19.75 7.32 -4.70
N LYS A 78 21.08 7.21 -4.68
CA LYS A 78 22.01 8.29 -4.32
C LYS A 78 21.82 9.47 -5.27
#